data_AF-A0A7R6XL98-F1
#
_entry.id   AF-A0A7R6XL98-F1
#
_cell.length_a   1.000
_cell.length_b   1.000
_cell.length_c   1.000
_cell.angle_alpha   90.00
_cell.angle_beta   90.00
_cell.angle_gamma   90.00
#
_symmetry.space_group_name_H-M   'P 1'
#
loop_
_entity.id
_entity.type
_entity.pdbx_description
1 polymer ?
#
loop_
_entity_poly.entity_id
_entity_poly.type
_entity_poly.pdbx_seq_one_letter_code
_entity_poly.pdbx_strand_id
1 'polypeptide(L)'
;MPEKTNRISFQGEPGANSDTACRNMFPTMEPLPCPTFEDAFVAVETGKAELAMIPIENTIAGRVADIHHLLPESRLHIVGEYFLPIHFQLMVLPGVKREEIKTVHSHIHALGQCRKYIRKNGWKPVVAGDTAGSAKMVSEVKDRTMAALAPALAAELYGLDIIEKNVEDTDSNVTRFVVLTKNKQWAERPSAEAKMMTTFIFRVRNVPAALYKAMGGFATNGINMTKLESYQLGAFTATLFYADIEGHPDDPLVKLALDELRFFSREMRILGVYPASASREQWKVAD
;
A
#
# COMPACT_ATOMS: atom_id res chain seq x y z
N MET A 1 -0.19 -25.87 -17.48
CA MET A 1 -0.29 -24.57 -16.79
C MET A 1 1.10 -23.95 -16.82
N PRO A 2 1.27 -22.63 -17.03
CA PRO A 2 2.58 -22.03 -16.87
C PRO A 2 3.10 -22.34 -15.46
N GLU A 3 4.40 -22.64 -15.37
CA GLU A 3 5.05 -23.00 -14.12
C GLU A 3 4.93 -21.84 -13.12
N LYS A 4 4.58 -22.15 -11.88
CA LYS A 4 4.45 -21.17 -10.80
C LYS A 4 5.83 -20.58 -10.49
N THR A 5 5.99 -19.27 -10.64
CA THR A 5 7.28 -18.59 -10.44
C THR A 5 7.63 -18.41 -8.96
N ASN A 6 6.66 -18.58 -8.06
CA ASN A 6 6.76 -18.33 -6.62
C ASN A 6 7.26 -16.91 -6.27
N ARG A 7 6.99 -15.94 -7.16
CA ARG A 7 7.45 -14.55 -7.05
C ARG A 7 6.32 -13.58 -6.75
N ILE A 8 6.61 -12.58 -5.93
CA ILE A 8 5.71 -11.47 -5.62
C ILE A 8 6.38 -10.14 -5.97
N SER A 9 5.84 -9.41 -6.95
CA SER A 9 6.41 -8.13 -7.36
C SER A 9 6.06 -7.00 -6.40
N PHE A 10 6.97 -6.04 -6.26
CA PHE A 10 6.72 -4.81 -5.52
C PHE A 10 7.53 -3.67 -6.13
N GLN A 11 7.11 -2.43 -5.91
CA GLN A 11 7.88 -1.26 -6.32
C GLN A 11 8.91 -0.89 -5.25
N GLY A 12 10.17 -0.70 -5.66
CA GLY A 12 11.28 -0.23 -4.83
C GLY A 12 12.48 -1.19 -4.78
N GLU A 13 13.47 -0.81 -3.98
CA GLU A 13 14.69 -1.59 -3.75
C GLU A 13 14.49 -2.69 -2.68
N PRO A 14 15.30 -3.76 -2.68
CA PRO A 14 15.36 -4.72 -1.58
C PRO A 14 15.58 -4.03 -0.23
N GLY A 15 14.82 -4.42 0.78
CA GLY A 15 14.81 -3.79 2.11
C GLY A 15 13.79 -2.66 2.29
N ALA A 16 13.02 -2.32 1.26
CA ALA A 16 11.92 -1.36 1.39
C ALA A 16 10.76 -1.89 2.24
N ASN A 17 9.83 -1.00 2.61
CA ASN A 17 8.62 -1.39 3.34
C ASN A 17 7.76 -2.38 2.54
N SER A 18 7.67 -2.23 1.22
CA SER A 18 6.97 -3.17 0.35
C SER A 18 7.61 -4.56 0.33
N ASP A 19 8.95 -4.64 0.40
CA ASP A 19 9.69 -5.92 0.54
C ASP A 19 9.35 -6.57 1.89
N THR A 20 9.36 -5.77 2.98
CA THR A 20 8.95 -6.23 4.31
C THR A 20 7.51 -6.78 4.30
N ALA A 21 6.58 -6.08 3.64
CA ALA A 21 5.20 -6.53 3.51
C ALA A 21 5.09 -7.86 2.74
N CYS A 22 5.86 -8.04 1.66
CA CYS A 22 5.93 -9.29 0.93
C CYS A 22 6.37 -10.44 1.84
N ARG A 23 7.49 -10.26 2.57
CA ARG A 23 8.07 -11.30 3.43
C ARG A 23 7.20 -11.65 4.62
N ASN A 24 6.51 -10.66 5.21
CA ASN A 24 5.64 -10.88 6.35
C ASN A 24 4.38 -11.67 5.95
N MET A 25 3.76 -11.32 4.82
CA MET A 25 2.50 -11.95 4.39
C MET A 25 2.72 -13.26 3.62
N PHE A 26 3.80 -13.34 2.84
CA PHE A 26 4.15 -14.47 1.99
C PHE A 26 5.61 -14.92 2.23
N PRO A 27 5.92 -15.49 3.41
CA PRO A 27 7.31 -15.80 3.80
C PRO A 27 8.00 -16.84 2.92
N THR A 28 7.23 -17.62 2.15
CA THR A 28 7.76 -18.65 1.24
C THR A 28 7.94 -18.16 -0.20
N MET A 29 7.50 -16.94 -0.53
CA MET A 29 7.64 -16.35 -1.88
C MET A 29 8.93 -15.53 -1.99
N GLU A 30 9.47 -15.43 -3.20
CA GLU A 30 10.62 -14.58 -3.51
C GLU A 30 10.12 -13.17 -3.91
N PRO A 31 10.46 -12.10 -3.14
CA PRO A 31 10.13 -10.74 -3.53
C PRO A 31 10.88 -10.32 -4.80
N LEU A 32 10.15 -9.75 -5.76
CA LEU A 32 10.68 -9.26 -7.03
C LEU A 32 10.65 -7.72 -7.07
N PRO A 33 11.78 -7.03 -6.81
CA PRO A 33 11.85 -5.58 -6.86
C PRO A 33 11.63 -5.08 -8.29
N CYS A 34 10.80 -4.05 -8.43
CA CYS A 34 10.48 -3.37 -9.67
C CYS A 34 10.73 -1.86 -9.51
N PRO A 35 11.20 -1.15 -10.54
CA PRO A 35 11.54 0.27 -10.39
C PRO A 35 10.30 1.15 -10.25
N THR A 36 9.20 0.81 -10.92
CA THR A 36 7.92 1.53 -10.88
C THR A 36 6.75 0.63 -10.47
N PHE A 37 5.60 1.24 -10.15
CA PHE A 37 4.38 0.47 -9.89
C PHE A 37 3.88 -0.21 -11.16
N GLU A 38 3.96 0.47 -12.30
CA GLU A 38 3.65 -0.04 -13.63
C GLU A 38 4.44 -1.32 -13.92
N ASP A 39 5.75 -1.33 -13.63
CA ASP A 39 6.58 -2.51 -13.81
C ASP A 39 6.16 -3.67 -12.89
N ALA A 40 5.76 -3.38 -11.64
CA ALA A 40 5.24 -4.39 -10.72
C ALA A 40 3.92 -5.01 -11.21
N PHE A 41 3.05 -4.23 -11.84
CA PHE A 41 1.82 -4.69 -12.49
C PHE A 41 2.15 -5.57 -13.71
N VAL A 42 2.99 -5.06 -14.62
CA VAL A 42 3.43 -5.77 -15.82
C VAL A 42 4.09 -7.10 -15.46
N ALA A 43 4.83 -7.18 -14.35
CA ALA A 43 5.42 -8.43 -13.88
C ALA A 43 4.37 -9.53 -13.63
N VAL A 44 3.21 -9.18 -13.06
CA VAL A 44 2.10 -10.12 -12.84
C VAL A 44 1.37 -10.41 -14.16
N GLU A 45 1.12 -9.40 -14.98
CA GLU A 45 0.41 -9.58 -16.25
C GLU A 45 1.16 -10.48 -17.24
N THR A 46 2.49 -10.37 -17.26
CA THR A 46 3.40 -11.17 -18.09
C THR A 46 3.78 -12.53 -17.47
N GLY A 47 3.37 -12.78 -16.22
CA GLY A 47 3.66 -14.03 -15.52
C GLY A 47 5.07 -14.14 -14.93
N LYS A 48 5.83 -13.04 -14.86
CA LYS A 48 7.12 -12.97 -14.14
C LYS A 48 6.96 -13.07 -12.62
N ALA A 49 5.79 -12.68 -12.11
CA ALA A 49 5.36 -12.82 -10.72
C ALA A 49 3.93 -13.37 -10.67
N GLU A 50 3.58 -14.07 -9.60
CA GLU A 50 2.22 -14.58 -9.36
C GLU A 50 1.33 -13.53 -8.69
N LEU A 51 1.94 -12.70 -7.84
CA LEU A 51 1.28 -11.67 -7.05
C LEU A 51 2.03 -10.33 -7.17
N ALA A 52 1.35 -9.23 -6.87
CA ALA A 52 1.99 -7.95 -6.60
C ALA A 52 1.55 -7.41 -5.23
N MET A 53 2.48 -6.84 -4.47
CA MET A 53 2.24 -6.16 -3.20
C MET A 53 2.29 -4.65 -3.42
N ILE A 54 1.13 -3.98 -3.40
CA ILE A 54 1.01 -2.57 -3.79
C ILE A 54 0.52 -1.72 -2.62
N PRO A 55 1.29 -0.74 -2.13
CA PRO A 55 0.82 0.22 -1.13
C PRO A 55 -0.20 1.18 -1.76
N ILE A 56 -1.36 1.32 -1.14
CA ILE A 56 -2.44 2.19 -1.66
C ILE A 56 -2.72 3.39 -0.76
N GLU A 57 -2.40 3.29 0.52
CA GLU A 57 -2.78 4.28 1.52
C GLU A 57 -1.81 4.26 2.70
N ASN A 58 -1.45 5.43 3.20
CA ASN A 58 -0.60 5.63 4.36
C ASN A 58 -1.24 6.68 5.28
N THR A 59 -1.22 6.44 6.59
CA THR A 59 -1.90 7.31 7.57
C THR A 59 -1.33 8.73 7.63
N ILE A 60 -0.06 8.94 7.26
CA ILE A 60 0.61 10.25 7.31
C ILE A 60 0.73 10.88 5.92
N ALA A 61 1.14 10.10 4.92
CA ALA A 61 1.37 10.59 3.56
C ALA A 61 0.11 10.59 2.68
N GLY A 62 -0.98 9.96 3.13
CA GLY A 62 -2.21 9.81 2.37
C GLY A 62 -2.05 8.76 1.26
N ARG A 63 -2.43 9.10 0.03
CA ARG A 63 -2.37 8.19 -1.12
C ARG A 63 -0.92 7.88 -1.49
N VAL A 64 -0.64 6.63 -1.86
CA VAL A 64 0.71 6.17 -2.21
C VAL A 64 0.82 5.84 -3.70
N ALA A 65 0.31 4.69 -4.14
CA ALA A 65 0.21 4.36 -5.55
C ALA A 65 -1.05 4.96 -6.16
N ASP A 66 -0.98 5.33 -7.44
CA ASP A 66 -2.15 5.76 -8.20
C ASP A 66 -2.97 4.56 -8.70
N ILE A 67 -3.42 3.74 -7.74
CA ILE A 67 -4.19 2.51 -7.97
C ILE A 67 -5.47 2.77 -8.76
N HIS A 68 -5.98 4.01 -8.73
CA HIS A 68 -7.20 4.43 -9.39
C HIS A 68 -7.04 4.55 -10.90
N HIS A 69 -5.81 4.71 -11.38
CA HIS A 69 -5.47 4.63 -12.80
C HIS A 69 -4.98 3.25 -13.17
N LEU A 70 -4.03 2.71 -12.40
CA LEU A 70 -3.35 1.48 -12.74
C LEU A 70 -4.28 0.26 -12.69
N LEU A 71 -5.08 0.13 -11.62
CA LEU A 71 -5.90 -1.07 -11.44
C LEU A 71 -7.05 -1.16 -12.45
N PRO A 72 -7.78 -0.07 -12.77
CA PRO A 72 -8.82 -0.14 -13.80
C PRO A 72 -8.33 -0.47 -15.20
N GLU A 73 -7.13 -0.03 -15.57
CA GLU A 73 -6.56 -0.34 -16.89
C GLU A 73 -5.93 -1.75 -16.94
N SER A 74 -5.54 -2.27 -15.77
CA SER A 74 -5.01 -3.62 -15.65
C SER A 74 -6.08 -4.71 -15.76
N ARG A 75 -5.61 -5.96 -15.89
CA ARG A 75 -6.45 -7.17 -15.77
C ARG A 75 -6.28 -7.86 -14.41
N LEU A 76 -5.78 -7.13 -13.42
CA LEU A 76 -5.48 -7.67 -12.10
C LEU A 76 -6.67 -7.52 -11.15
N HIS A 77 -6.71 -8.38 -10.15
CA HIS A 77 -7.74 -8.45 -9.13
C HIS A 77 -7.13 -8.41 -7.74
N ILE A 78 -7.78 -7.72 -6.80
CA ILE A 78 -7.37 -7.71 -5.40
C ILE A 78 -7.83 -9.02 -4.75
N VAL A 79 -6.88 -9.72 -4.12
CA VAL A 79 -7.11 -11.00 -3.41
C VAL A 79 -6.76 -10.95 -1.93
N GLY A 80 -6.29 -9.81 -1.44
CA GLY A 80 -6.00 -9.60 -0.03
C GLY A 80 -5.55 -8.18 0.26
N GLU A 81 -5.49 -7.86 1.54
CA GLU A 81 -4.92 -6.61 2.04
C GLU A 81 -3.98 -6.88 3.22
N TYR A 82 -3.03 -5.98 3.43
CA TYR A 82 -2.07 -6.06 4.52
C TYR A 82 -1.81 -4.68 5.10
N PHE A 83 -1.63 -4.59 6.42
CA PHE A 83 -1.33 -3.34 7.11
C PHE A 83 0.02 -3.47 7.78
N LEU A 84 0.97 -2.62 7.39
CA LEU A 84 2.32 -2.60 7.94
C LEU A 84 2.51 -1.34 8.80
N PRO A 85 2.76 -1.48 10.11
CA PRO A 85 3.29 -0.41 10.94
C PRO A 85 4.65 0.03 10.41
N ILE A 86 4.82 1.33 10.21
CA ILE A 86 6.03 1.90 9.62
C ILE A 86 6.93 2.42 10.73
N HIS A 87 8.12 1.83 10.80
CA HIS A 87 9.16 2.22 11.75
C HIS A 87 10.45 2.57 10.99
N PHE A 88 11.11 3.66 11.40
CA PHE A 88 12.39 4.07 10.84
C PHE A 88 13.53 3.77 11.80
N GLN A 89 14.55 3.11 11.28
CA GLN A 89 15.77 2.79 12.02
C GLN A 89 16.88 3.75 11.56
N LEU A 90 17.58 4.36 12.52
CA LEU A 90 18.80 5.10 12.21
C LEU A 90 19.95 4.11 12.07
N MET A 91 20.49 4.01 10.85
CA MET A 91 21.55 3.06 10.53
C MET A 91 22.78 3.73 9.93
N VAL A 92 23.94 3.14 10.21
CA VAL A 92 25.27 3.63 9.82
C VAL A 92 26.18 2.45 9.45
N LEU A 93 27.36 2.75 8.93
CA LEU A 93 28.40 1.75 8.74
C LEU A 93 28.82 1.10 10.08
N PRO A 94 29.28 -0.16 10.07
CA PRO A 94 29.71 -0.84 11.28
C PRO A 94 30.72 -0.06 12.11
N GLY A 95 30.45 0.06 13.41
CA GLY A 95 31.31 0.74 14.38
C GLY A 95 31.41 2.27 14.22
N VAL A 96 30.53 2.90 13.44
CA VAL A 96 30.36 4.36 13.44
C VAL A 96 29.66 4.79 14.74
N LYS A 97 30.19 5.82 15.39
CA LYS A 97 29.59 6.41 16.59
C LYS A 97 28.66 7.56 16.23
N ARG A 98 27.72 7.87 17.13
CA ARG A 98 26.71 8.92 16.94
C ARG A 98 27.33 10.29 16.66
N GLU A 99 28.48 10.59 17.26
CA GLU A 99 29.16 11.88 17.16
C GLU A 99 29.81 12.10 15.77
N GLU A 100 30.00 11.03 15.00
CA GLU A 100 30.58 11.10 13.65
C GLU A 100 29.55 11.52 12.59
N ILE A 101 28.25 11.33 12.88
CA ILE A 101 27.16 11.56 11.93
C ILE A 101 27.00 13.06 11.66
N LYS A 102 26.94 13.43 10.39
CA LYS A 102 26.68 14.81 9.92
C LYS A 102 25.44 14.91 9.05
N THR A 103 25.19 13.89 8.23
CA THR A 103 24.09 13.88 7.27
C THR A 103 23.22 12.64 7.44
N VAL A 104 21.91 12.82 7.27
CA VAL A 104 20.93 11.73 7.34
C VAL A 104 20.20 11.66 6.00
N HIS A 105 20.32 10.52 5.33
CA HIS A 105 19.79 10.27 3.99
C HIS A 105 18.53 9.42 4.06
N SER A 106 17.47 9.86 3.40
CA SER A 106 16.24 9.07 3.26
C SER A 106 15.30 9.68 2.20
N HIS A 107 14.19 9.00 1.95
CA HIS A 107 13.09 9.56 1.17
C HIS A 107 12.48 10.79 1.87
N ILE A 108 11.94 11.74 1.10
CA ILE A 108 11.40 13.01 1.63
C ILE A 108 10.33 12.79 2.71
N HIS A 109 9.47 11.77 2.57
CA HIS A 109 8.46 11.45 3.58
C HIS A 109 9.08 10.93 4.88
N ALA A 110 10.12 10.09 4.82
CA ALA A 110 10.81 9.59 6.00
C ALA A 110 11.55 10.70 6.74
N LEU A 111 12.23 11.59 6.02
CA LEU A 111 12.86 12.78 6.61
C LEU A 111 11.85 13.70 7.28
N GLY A 112 10.67 13.87 6.68
CA GLY A 112 9.57 14.64 7.26
C GLY A 112 9.03 14.03 8.55
N GLN A 113 8.98 12.70 8.62
CA GLN A 113 8.48 11.94 9.76
C GLN A 113 9.51 11.73 10.88
N CYS A 114 10.80 11.96 10.64
CA CYS A 114 11.85 11.91 11.67
C CYS A 114 12.46 13.30 11.94
N ARG A 115 11.73 14.38 11.62
CA ARG A 115 12.26 15.73 11.61
C ARG A 115 12.69 16.20 13.01
N LYS A 116 11.91 15.90 14.05
CA LYS A 116 12.28 16.31 15.43
C LYS A 116 13.57 15.61 15.85
N TYR A 117 13.68 14.32 15.54
CA TYR A 117 14.86 13.52 15.85
C TYR A 117 16.12 14.03 15.13
N ILE A 118 16.05 14.27 13.81
CA ILE A 118 17.18 14.82 13.04
C ILE A 118 17.61 16.19 13.61
N ARG A 119 16.65 17.08 13.88
CA ARG A 119 16.93 18.42 14.41
C ARG A 119 17.57 18.39 15.80
N LYS A 120 17.11 17.51 16.69
CA LYS A 120 17.66 17.35 18.05
C LYS A 120 19.16 17.03 18.04
N ASN A 121 19.62 16.31 17.02
CA ASN A 121 21.02 15.91 16.88
C ASN A 121 21.86 16.87 16.02
N GLY A 122 21.27 17.94 15.48
CA GLY A 122 21.98 18.91 14.64
C GLY A 122 22.43 18.36 13.28
N TRP A 123 21.86 17.24 12.82
CA TRP A 123 22.20 16.64 11.54
C TRP A 123 21.50 17.32 10.37
N LYS A 124 22.13 17.26 9.19
CA LYS A 124 21.56 17.78 7.95
C LYS A 124 20.76 16.68 7.23
N PRO A 125 19.43 16.85 6.99
CA PRO A 125 18.67 15.92 6.17
C PRO A 125 19.07 16.05 4.69
N VAL A 126 19.20 14.93 4.01
CA VAL A 126 19.53 14.84 2.57
C VAL A 126 18.51 13.93 1.90
N VAL A 127 17.80 14.47 0.91
CA VAL A 127 16.79 13.73 0.16
C VAL A 127 17.47 12.73 -0.76
N ALA A 128 17.01 11.49 -0.71
CA ALA A 128 17.41 10.39 -1.58
C ALA A 128 16.19 9.79 -2.29
N GLY A 129 16.44 8.93 -3.29
CA GLY A 129 15.40 8.37 -4.15
C GLY A 129 14.37 7.52 -3.40
N ASP A 130 14.81 6.66 -2.49
CA ASP A 130 13.93 5.91 -1.60
C ASP A 130 14.64 5.56 -0.27
N THR A 131 13.91 4.98 0.68
CA THR A 131 14.43 4.66 2.02
C THR A 131 15.46 3.52 2.03
N ALA A 132 15.24 2.44 1.28
CA ALA A 132 16.15 1.31 1.21
C ALA A 132 17.39 1.61 0.34
N GLY A 133 17.20 2.34 -0.76
CA GLY A 133 18.27 2.92 -1.58
C GLY A 133 19.17 3.86 -0.78
N SER A 134 18.65 4.53 0.26
CA SER A 134 19.48 5.32 1.17
C SER A 134 20.40 4.45 2.03
N ALA A 135 19.91 3.31 2.53
CA ALA A 135 20.74 2.35 3.24
C ALA A 135 21.82 1.75 2.32
N LYS A 136 21.44 1.34 1.10
CA LYS A 136 22.37 0.89 0.06
C LYS A 136 23.43 1.95 -0.26
N MET A 137 23.03 3.21 -0.42
CA MET A 137 23.96 4.31 -0.68
C MET A 137 24.99 4.46 0.45
N VAL A 138 24.55 4.40 1.71
CA VAL A 138 25.47 4.48 2.86
C VAL A 138 26.47 3.32 2.86
N SER A 139 26.03 2.09 2.57
CA SER A 139 26.92 0.92 2.53
C SER A 139 27.92 0.94 1.36
N GLU A 140 27.53 1.53 0.23
CA GLU A 140 28.37 1.63 -0.98
C GLU A 140 29.37 2.80 -0.91
N VAL A 141 28.91 3.99 -0.50
CA VAL A 141 29.74 5.21 -0.43
C VAL A 141 30.80 5.11 0.67
N LYS A 142 30.48 4.41 1.77
CA LYS A 142 31.39 4.16 2.90
C LYS A 142 31.91 5.43 3.59
N ASP A 143 31.19 6.54 3.49
CA ASP A 143 31.44 7.75 4.28
C ASP A 143 30.85 7.57 5.69
N ARG A 144 31.71 7.56 6.71
CA ARG A 144 31.34 7.39 8.12
C ARG A 144 30.43 8.51 8.65
N THR A 145 30.37 9.66 7.97
CA THR A 145 29.54 10.81 8.37
C THR A 145 28.12 10.73 7.84
N MET A 146 27.82 9.73 6.99
CA MET A 146 26.50 9.49 6.42
C MET A 146 25.75 8.43 7.25
N ALA A 147 24.53 8.76 7.63
CA ALA A 147 23.56 7.82 8.18
C ALA A 147 22.35 7.70 7.25
N ALA A 148 21.62 6.59 7.34
CA ALA A 148 20.36 6.39 6.64
C ALA A 148 19.20 6.22 7.63
N LEU A 149 18.00 6.62 7.19
CA LEU A 149 16.75 6.19 7.81
C LEU A 149 16.06 5.22 6.87
N ALA A 150 15.92 3.97 7.31
CA ALA A 150 15.29 2.93 6.50
C ALA A 150 14.62 1.86 7.39
N PRO A 151 13.81 0.95 6.81
CA PRO A 151 13.26 -0.18 7.55
C PRO A 151 14.38 -1.09 8.09
N ALA A 152 14.11 -1.82 9.17
CA ALA A 152 15.09 -2.69 9.82
C ALA A 152 15.68 -3.74 8.85
N LEU A 153 14.87 -4.25 7.93
CA LEU A 153 15.28 -5.20 6.89
C LEU A 153 16.45 -4.68 6.04
N ALA A 154 16.49 -3.37 5.73
CA ALA A 154 17.56 -2.79 4.95
C ALA A 154 18.92 -2.84 5.68
N ALA A 155 18.92 -2.70 7.02
CA ALA A 155 20.16 -2.77 7.80
C ALA A 155 20.81 -4.16 7.69
N GLU A 156 20.01 -5.22 7.78
CA GLU A 156 20.47 -6.61 7.61
C GLU A 156 21.01 -6.85 6.20
N LEU A 157 20.24 -6.44 5.17
CA LEU A 157 20.61 -6.66 3.77
C LEU A 157 21.90 -5.94 3.36
N TYR A 158 22.13 -4.74 3.90
CA TYR A 158 23.26 -3.89 3.53
C TYR A 158 24.40 -3.90 4.55
N GLY A 159 24.33 -4.74 5.59
CA GLY A 159 25.38 -4.88 6.59
C GLY A 159 25.65 -3.61 7.39
N LEU A 160 24.59 -2.89 7.78
CA LEU A 160 24.66 -1.64 8.54
C LEU A 160 24.29 -1.86 10.01
N ASP A 161 24.92 -1.09 10.89
CA ASP A 161 24.59 -1.07 12.31
C ASP A 161 23.40 -0.14 12.56
N ILE A 162 22.40 -0.61 13.31
CA ILE A 162 21.32 0.24 13.81
C ILE A 162 21.77 0.88 15.13
N ILE A 163 21.95 2.21 15.14
CA ILE A 163 22.31 2.97 16.35
C ILE A 163 21.09 3.23 17.22
N GLU A 164 19.95 3.55 16.60
CA GLU A 164 18.72 3.85 17.33
C GLU A 164 17.51 3.34 16.56
N LYS A 165 16.58 2.73 17.31
CA LYS A 165 15.38 2.11 16.75
C LYS A 165 14.19 3.06 16.86
N ASN A 166 13.29 2.97 15.90
CA ASN A 166 11.98 3.63 15.90
C ASN A 166 12.07 5.14 16.18
N VAL A 167 12.84 5.84 15.33
CA VAL A 167 13.15 7.27 15.49
C VAL A 167 12.14 8.21 14.82
N GLU A 168 11.00 7.66 14.39
CA GLU A 168 9.86 8.43 13.91
C GLU A 168 9.27 9.35 14.99
N ASP A 169 8.72 10.48 14.54
CA ASP A 169 8.14 11.51 15.39
C ASP A 169 6.76 11.08 15.96
N THR A 170 6.13 10.05 15.39
CA THR A 170 4.80 9.50 15.73
C THR A 170 4.76 8.00 15.52
N ASP A 171 4.16 7.24 16.44
CA ASP A 171 4.06 5.78 16.43
C ASP A 171 2.85 5.22 15.67
N SER A 172 1.91 6.07 15.25
CA SER A 172 0.67 5.70 14.56
C SER A 172 0.78 5.61 13.03
N ASN A 173 1.99 5.50 12.48
CA ASN A 173 2.18 5.41 11.03
C ASN A 173 1.93 4.00 10.51
N VAL A 174 0.96 3.85 9.61
CA VAL A 174 0.62 2.56 8.99
C VAL A 174 0.44 2.73 7.50
N THR A 175 0.93 1.76 6.73
CA THR A 175 0.66 1.65 5.31
C THR A 175 -0.24 0.45 5.04
N ARG A 176 -1.34 0.69 4.33
CA ARG A 176 -2.22 -0.34 3.78
C ARG A 176 -1.74 -0.72 2.39
N PHE A 177 -1.56 -2.02 2.20
CA PHE A 177 -1.22 -2.66 0.94
C PHE A 177 -2.39 -3.51 0.45
N VAL A 178 -2.47 -3.68 -0.87
CA VAL A 178 -3.33 -4.67 -1.52
C VAL A 178 -2.48 -5.69 -2.26
N VAL A 179 -2.95 -6.93 -2.28
CA VAL A 179 -2.34 -8.03 -3.02
C VAL A 179 -3.09 -8.22 -4.31
N LEU A 180 -2.38 -8.12 -5.44
CA LEU A 180 -2.96 -8.23 -6.77
C LEU A 180 -2.58 -9.57 -7.42
N THR A 181 -3.48 -10.13 -8.22
CA THR A 181 -3.21 -11.31 -9.05
C THR A 181 -3.89 -11.21 -10.41
N LYS A 182 -3.41 -11.97 -11.39
CA LYS A 182 -4.07 -12.14 -12.69
C LYS A 182 -5.24 -13.15 -12.63
N ASN A 183 -5.34 -13.95 -11.57
CA ASN A 183 -6.47 -14.86 -11.41
C ASN A 183 -7.77 -14.07 -11.20
N LYS A 184 -8.80 -14.39 -11.99
CA LYS A 184 -10.12 -13.74 -11.92
C LYS A 184 -11.03 -14.32 -10.85
N GLN A 185 -10.66 -15.45 -10.27
CA GLN A 185 -11.42 -16.05 -9.18
C GLN A 185 -11.35 -15.15 -7.96
N TRP A 186 -12.50 -14.85 -7.38
CA TRP A 186 -12.57 -14.20 -6.07
C TRP A 186 -11.84 -15.05 -5.04
N ALA A 187 -11.24 -14.40 -4.05
CA ALA A 187 -10.61 -15.13 -2.97
C ALA A 187 -11.70 -15.94 -2.25
N GLU A 188 -11.36 -17.18 -1.89
CA GLU A 188 -12.28 -18.05 -1.18
C GLU A 188 -12.66 -17.42 0.16
N ARG A 189 -13.94 -17.49 0.51
CA ARG A 189 -14.42 -17.09 1.83
C ARG A 189 -13.96 -18.16 2.85
N PRO A 190 -13.10 -17.83 3.83
CA PRO A 190 -12.54 -18.83 4.74
C PRO A 190 -13.58 -19.53 5.64
N SER A 191 -14.63 -18.82 6.03
CA SER A 191 -15.79 -19.35 6.77
C SER A 191 -17.01 -18.47 6.54
N ALA A 192 -18.22 -18.94 6.85
CA ALA A 192 -19.45 -18.15 6.67
C ALA A 192 -19.40 -16.80 7.41
N GLU A 193 -18.75 -16.77 8.57
CA GLU A 193 -18.60 -15.61 9.47
C GLU A 193 -17.41 -14.71 9.14
N ALA A 194 -16.56 -15.11 8.19
CA ALA A 194 -15.38 -14.34 7.82
C ALA A 194 -15.79 -12.94 7.33
N LYS A 195 -15.16 -11.90 7.88
CA LYS A 195 -15.31 -10.53 7.38
C LYS A 195 -14.69 -10.45 5.99
N MET A 196 -15.49 -10.06 5.00
CA MET A 196 -15.06 -9.91 3.62
C MET A 196 -15.03 -8.44 3.23
N MET A 197 -14.17 -8.11 2.27
CA MET A 197 -14.10 -6.82 1.60
C MET A 197 -14.50 -7.00 0.15
N THR A 198 -15.21 -6.02 -0.40
CA THR A 198 -15.42 -5.90 -1.85
C THR A 198 -14.92 -4.54 -2.30
N THR A 199 -13.98 -4.53 -3.23
CA THR A 199 -13.50 -3.32 -3.92
C THR A 199 -14.12 -3.25 -5.30
N PHE A 200 -14.63 -2.09 -5.67
CA PHE A 200 -15.20 -1.86 -7.00
C PHE A 200 -15.01 -0.42 -7.45
N ILE A 201 -15.15 -0.23 -8.75
CA ILE A 201 -15.27 1.08 -9.37
C ILE A 201 -16.66 1.26 -9.98
N PHE A 202 -17.10 2.50 -10.07
CA PHE A 202 -18.34 2.87 -10.76
C PHE A 202 -18.26 4.32 -11.25
N ARG A 203 -19.01 4.63 -12.30
CA ARG A 203 -19.04 5.96 -12.90
C ARG A 203 -20.41 6.60 -12.75
N VAL A 204 -20.43 7.86 -12.36
CA VAL A 204 -21.65 8.68 -12.32
C VAL A 204 -21.48 9.95 -13.14
N ARG A 205 -22.60 10.51 -13.62
CA ARG A 205 -22.59 11.83 -14.27
C ARG A 205 -22.26 12.90 -13.25
N ASN A 206 -21.56 13.95 -13.67
CA ASN A 206 -21.27 15.08 -12.80
C ASN A 206 -22.49 16.03 -12.70
N VAL A 207 -23.54 15.56 -12.02
CA VAL A 207 -24.77 16.33 -11.76
C VAL A 207 -25.14 16.24 -10.28
N PRO A 208 -25.86 17.23 -9.71
CA PRO A 208 -26.27 17.20 -8.31
C PRO A 208 -26.98 15.89 -7.92
N ALA A 209 -26.68 15.42 -6.71
CA ALA A 209 -27.19 14.18 -6.11
C ALA A 209 -26.82 12.87 -6.83
N ALA A 210 -25.98 12.87 -7.87
CA ALA A 210 -25.60 11.64 -8.56
C ALA A 210 -24.89 10.63 -7.63
N LEU A 211 -23.90 11.08 -6.86
CA LEU A 211 -23.22 10.24 -5.87
C LEU A 211 -24.17 9.82 -4.74
N TYR A 212 -24.99 10.75 -4.23
CA TYR A 212 -25.97 10.45 -3.18
C TYR A 212 -26.91 9.30 -3.57
N LYS A 213 -27.45 9.34 -4.79
CA LYS A 213 -28.28 8.25 -5.33
C LYS A 213 -27.51 6.93 -5.45
N ALA A 214 -26.27 6.97 -5.92
CA ALA A 214 -25.42 5.78 -6.02
C ALA A 214 -25.12 5.15 -4.64
N MET A 215 -25.12 5.93 -3.57
CA MET A 215 -24.86 5.46 -2.20
C MET A 215 -26.12 4.96 -1.46
N GLY A 216 -27.32 5.23 -1.97
CA GLY A 216 -28.59 4.95 -1.29
C GLY A 216 -28.74 3.51 -0.82
N GLY A 217 -28.47 2.56 -1.72
CA GLY A 217 -28.56 1.13 -1.43
C GLY A 217 -27.62 0.65 -0.32
N PHE A 218 -26.40 1.19 -0.23
CA PHE A 218 -25.47 0.82 0.84
C PHE A 218 -25.96 1.33 2.20
N ALA A 219 -26.45 2.58 2.25
CA ALA A 219 -26.94 3.18 3.49
C ALA A 219 -28.19 2.47 4.03
N THR A 220 -29.19 2.17 3.19
CA THR A 220 -30.45 1.56 3.61
C THR A 220 -30.32 0.07 3.94
N ASN A 221 -29.30 -0.61 3.42
CA ASN A 221 -28.98 -2.01 3.72
C ASN A 221 -27.92 -2.16 4.83
N GLY A 222 -27.48 -1.07 5.48
CA GLY A 222 -26.53 -1.11 6.59
C GLY A 222 -25.13 -1.60 6.20
N ILE A 223 -24.71 -1.35 4.96
CA ILE A 223 -23.39 -1.77 4.44
C ILE A 223 -22.37 -0.68 4.72
N ASN A 224 -21.34 -1.02 5.49
CA ASN A 224 -20.27 -0.09 5.81
C ASN A 224 -19.33 0.11 4.61
N MET A 225 -19.08 1.37 4.25
CA MET A 225 -18.13 1.75 3.20
C MET A 225 -16.88 2.32 3.86
N THR A 226 -15.74 1.67 3.61
CA THR A 226 -14.47 1.98 4.31
C THR A 226 -13.51 2.83 3.47
N LYS A 227 -13.79 2.96 2.18
CA LYS A 227 -13.05 3.83 1.26
C LYS A 227 -13.98 4.34 0.18
N LEU A 228 -13.89 5.62 -0.14
CA LEU A 228 -14.58 6.22 -1.27
C LEU A 228 -13.74 7.37 -1.83
N GLU A 229 -13.23 7.21 -3.04
CA GLU A 229 -12.38 8.22 -3.68
C GLU A 229 -12.92 8.55 -5.07
N SER A 230 -13.05 9.85 -5.34
CA SER A 230 -13.52 10.38 -6.61
C SER A 230 -12.36 10.72 -7.55
N TYR A 231 -12.51 10.44 -8.83
CA TYR A 231 -11.56 10.75 -9.88
C TYR A 231 -12.24 11.30 -11.14
N GLN A 232 -11.67 12.35 -11.74
CA GLN A 232 -12.17 12.97 -12.98
C GLN A 232 -11.41 12.40 -14.17
N LEU A 233 -12.08 11.67 -15.06
CA LEU A 233 -11.46 11.03 -16.23
C LEU A 233 -11.22 12.04 -17.38
N GLY A 234 -10.31 12.98 -17.18
CA GLY A 234 -9.86 13.94 -18.22
C GLY A 234 -10.90 14.96 -18.72
N ALA A 235 -12.18 14.80 -18.34
CA ALA A 235 -13.27 15.72 -18.65
C ALA A 235 -14.26 15.80 -17.47
N PHE A 236 -14.75 17.01 -17.17
CA PHE A 236 -15.68 17.28 -16.06
C PHE A 236 -17.12 16.77 -16.26
N THR A 237 -17.35 15.91 -17.25
CA THR A 237 -18.68 15.40 -17.61
C THR A 237 -19.10 14.20 -16.77
N ALA A 238 -18.13 13.43 -16.24
CA ALA A 238 -18.40 12.25 -15.45
C ALA A 238 -17.25 11.93 -14.51
N THR A 239 -17.59 11.38 -13.34
CA THR A 239 -16.67 11.09 -12.25
C THR A 239 -16.63 9.58 -12.05
N LEU A 240 -15.43 9.01 -12.04
CA LEU A 240 -15.17 7.63 -11.63
C LEU A 240 -14.98 7.61 -10.11
N PHE A 241 -15.50 6.60 -9.45
CA PHE A 241 -15.31 6.37 -8.03
C PHE A 241 -14.67 5.02 -7.82
N TYR A 242 -13.72 4.95 -6.90
CA TYR A 242 -13.17 3.73 -6.32
C TYR A 242 -13.72 3.59 -4.90
N ALA A 243 -14.26 2.42 -4.57
CA ALA A 243 -14.89 2.19 -3.29
C ALA A 243 -14.53 0.80 -2.71
N ASP A 244 -14.41 0.76 -1.38
CA ASP A 244 -14.29 -0.46 -0.59
C ASP A 244 -15.49 -0.57 0.36
N ILE A 245 -16.16 -1.72 0.38
CA ILE A 245 -17.21 -2.04 1.35
C ILE A 245 -16.83 -3.25 2.20
N GLU A 246 -17.31 -3.29 3.44
CA GLU A 246 -17.33 -4.49 4.26
C GLU A 246 -18.54 -5.34 3.85
N GLY A 247 -18.29 -6.47 3.20
CA GLY A 247 -19.32 -7.38 2.70
C GLY A 247 -18.90 -8.15 1.46
N HIS A 248 -19.58 -9.25 1.19
CA HIS A 248 -19.37 -10.08 0.01
C HIS A 248 -20.53 -9.91 -0.99
N PRO A 249 -20.32 -9.96 -2.32
CA PRO A 249 -21.40 -9.72 -3.29
C PRO A 249 -22.54 -10.75 -3.25
N ASP A 250 -22.28 -11.95 -2.74
CA ASP A 250 -23.29 -12.99 -2.54
C ASP A 250 -24.12 -12.81 -1.26
N ASP A 251 -23.74 -11.91 -0.36
CA ASP A 251 -24.56 -11.60 0.81
C ASP A 251 -25.84 -10.86 0.37
N PRO A 252 -27.04 -11.25 0.84
CA PRO A 252 -28.29 -10.70 0.31
C PRO A 252 -28.39 -9.17 0.34
N LEU A 253 -27.94 -8.55 1.44
CA LEU A 253 -27.99 -7.09 1.64
C LEU A 253 -26.98 -6.36 0.74
N VAL A 254 -25.79 -6.94 0.52
CA VAL A 254 -24.79 -6.39 -0.40
C VAL A 254 -25.30 -6.49 -1.84
N LYS A 255 -25.92 -7.62 -2.21
CA LYS A 255 -26.50 -7.81 -3.53
C LYS A 255 -27.56 -6.75 -3.85
N LEU A 256 -28.48 -6.48 -2.92
CA LEU A 256 -29.48 -5.41 -3.06
C LEU A 256 -28.82 -4.04 -3.27
N ALA A 257 -27.79 -3.71 -2.49
CA ALA A 257 -27.06 -2.45 -2.61
C ALA A 257 -26.33 -2.32 -3.96
N LEU A 258 -25.68 -3.39 -4.43
CA LEU A 258 -24.99 -3.42 -5.73
C LEU A 258 -25.97 -3.33 -6.91
N ASP A 259 -27.15 -3.93 -6.80
CA ASP A 259 -28.19 -3.84 -7.83
C ASP A 259 -28.76 -2.42 -7.95
N GLU A 260 -28.99 -1.73 -6.81
CA GLU A 260 -29.37 -0.32 -6.80
C GLU A 260 -28.27 0.58 -7.38
N LEU A 261 -27.00 0.33 -7.01
CA LEU A 261 -25.86 1.05 -7.58
C LEU A 261 -25.81 0.91 -9.10
N ARG A 262 -26.05 -0.28 -9.66
CA ARG A 262 -26.06 -0.50 -11.12
C ARG A 262 -27.13 0.32 -11.83
N PHE A 263 -28.25 0.60 -11.17
CA PHE A 263 -29.29 1.46 -11.73
C PHE A 263 -28.85 2.94 -11.83
N PHE A 264 -28.13 3.44 -10.82
CA PHE A 264 -27.71 4.84 -10.76
C PHE A 264 -26.30 5.13 -11.32
N SER A 265 -25.57 4.10 -11.74
CA SER A 265 -24.19 4.23 -12.25
C SER A 265 -23.98 3.55 -13.61
N ARG A 266 -22.80 3.76 -14.19
CA ARG A 266 -22.30 3.08 -15.38
C ARG A 266 -20.95 2.44 -15.08
N GLU A 267 -20.55 1.48 -15.91
CA GLU A 267 -19.21 0.88 -15.87
C GLU A 267 -18.84 0.31 -14.48
N MET A 268 -19.84 -0.17 -13.73
CA MET A 268 -19.61 -0.79 -12.43
C MET A 268 -18.82 -2.09 -12.62
N ARG A 269 -17.66 -2.17 -11.97
CA ARG A 269 -16.78 -3.34 -12.05
C ARG A 269 -16.17 -3.63 -10.69
N ILE A 270 -16.35 -4.86 -10.23
CA ILE A 270 -15.68 -5.39 -9.04
C ILE A 270 -14.21 -5.65 -9.39
N LEU A 271 -13.31 -5.03 -8.62
CA LEU A 271 -11.86 -5.18 -8.76
C LEU A 271 -11.32 -6.27 -7.84
N GLY A 272 -12.01 -6.61 -6.75
CA GLY A 272 -11.63 -7.72 -5.90
C GLY A 272 -12.68 -8.03 -4.83
N VAL A 273 -12.69 -9.28 -4.40
CA VAL A 273 -13.46 -9.77 -3.24
C VAL A 273 -12.49 -10.63 -2.43
N TYR A 274 -12.24 -10.24 -1.19
CA TYR A 274 -11.15 -10.79 -0.40
C TYR A 274 -11.40 -10.70 1.11
N PRO A 275 -10.78 -11.55 1.95
CA PRO A 275 -10.90 -11.45 3.40
C PRO A 275 -10.40 -10.10 3.92
N ALA A 276 -11.13 -9.52 4.86
CA ALA A 276 -10.66 -8.35 5.59
C ALA A 276 -9.48 -8.72 6.49
N SER A 277 -8.46 -7.86 6.57
CA SER A 277 -7.35 -8.11 7.49
C SER A 277 -7.84 -8.08 8.94
N ALA A 278 -7.40 -9.04 9.76
CA ALA A 278 -7.67 -9.05 11.20
C ALA A 278 -7.15 -7.79 11.91
N SER A 279 -6.11 -7.15 11.36
CA SER A 279 -5.53 -5.91 11.91
C SER A 279 -6.34 -4.66 11.60
N ARG A 280 -7.37 -4.72 10.73
CA ARG A 280 -8.14 -3.54 10.32
C ARG A 280 -8.75 -2.79 11.51
N GLU A 281 -9.26 -3.51 12.50
CA GLU A 281 -9.86 -2.91 13.71
C GLU A 281 -8.82 -2.19 14.59
N GLN A 282 -7.55 -2.60 14.54
CA GLN A 282 -6.46 -2.00 15.33
C GLN A 282 -6.10 -0.60 14.82
N TRP A 283 -6.40 -0.32 13.55
CA TRP A 283 -6.04 0.93 12.87
C TRP A 283 -7.24 1.79 12.52
N LYS A 284 -8.43 1.44 13.02
CA LYS A 284 -9.55 2.38 13.07
C LYS A 284 -9.17 3.46 14.08
N VAL A 285 -8.78 4.63 13.58
CA VAL A 285 -8.69 5.82 14.42
C VAL A 285 -10.13 6.11 14.85
N ALA A 286 -10.39 6.10 16.17
CA ALA A 286 -11.67 6.54 16.68
C ALA A 286 -11.84 8.02 16.32
N ASP A 287 -13.00 8.36 15.73
CA ASP A 287 -13.40 9.75 15.47
C ASP A 287 -13.49 10.58 16.77
#